data_AF-A0A661CAJ6-F1
#
_entry.id   AF-A0A661CAJ6-F1
#
_cell.length_a   1.000
_cell.length_b   1.000
_cell.length_c   1.000
_cell.angle_alpha   90.00
_cell.angle_beta   90.00
_cell.angle_gamma   90.00
#
_symmetry.space_group_name_H-M   'P 1'
#
loop_
_entity.id
_entity.type
_entity.pdbx_description
1 polymer ?
#
loop_
_entity_poly.entity_id
_entity_poly.type
_entity_poly.pdbx_seq_one_letter_code
_entity_poly.pdbx_strand_id
1 'polypeptide(L)'
;MTSLNSTNFNMSIDVKFAQAFELEIWVKTNAGHRIIQLNSRDEHTAACTDDAPYIECGLDAALHDEEWHTLSGNLAAFVSAISGLTLQKVQSIIVRGNGRVDNITLSP
;
A
#
# COMPACT_ATOMS: atom_id res chain seq x y z
N MET A 1 16.31 8.45 -7.60
CA MET A 1 15.11 7.94 -6.93
C MET A 1 15.39 7.97 -5.43
N THR A 2 14.80 8.92 -4.71
CA THR A 2 15.11 9.20 -3.30
C THR A 2 14.40 8.18 -2.41
N SER A 3 15.09 7.73 -1.38
CA SER A 3 14.78 6.57 -0.56
C SER A 3 13.98 7.00 0.68
N LEU A 4 12.77 6.48 0.91
CA LEU A 4 11.83 7.09 1.88
C LEU A 4 12.14 6.79 3.35
N ASN A 5 12.53 5.58 3.77
CA ASN A 5 12.98 5.30 5.16
C ASN A 5 13.47 3.86 5.33
N SER A 6 14.31 3.58 6.35
CA SER A 6 14.77 2.23 6.76
C SER A 6 14.53 1.86 8.22
N THR A 7 13.90 2.73 9.02
CA THR A 7 13.54 2.47 10.42
C THR A 7 12.07 2.70 10.73
N ASN A 8 11.34 3.40 9.85
CA ASN A 8 9.98 3.86 10.05
C ASN A 8 9.06 3.26 8.98
N PHE A 9 8.02 2.54 9.41
CA PHE A 9 7.13 1.78 8.50
C PHE A 9 5.64 2.05 8.73
N ASN A 10 5.28 3.03 9.55
CA ASN A 10 3.89 3.47 9.69
C ASN A 10 3.56 4.44 8.55
N MET A 11 2.82 3.93 7.57
CA MET A 11 2.39 4.70 6.40
C MET A 11 0.99 5.25 6.63
N SER A 12 0.75 6.48 6.19
CA SER A 12 -0.58 7.07 6.09
C SER A 12 -0.70 7.85 4.78
N ILE A 13 -1.85 7.77 4.12
CA ILE A 13 -2.19 8.51 2.91
C ILE A 13 -3.68 8.81 2.91
N ASP A 14 -4.03 10.06 2.62
CA ASP A 14 -5.41 10.43 2.36
C ASP A 14 -5.70 10.24 0.87
N VAL A 15 -6.82 9.59 0.57
CA VAL A 15 -7.26 9.27 -0.79
C VAL A 15 -8.68 9.79 -1.00
N LYS A 16 -8.95 10.33 -2.19
CA LYS A 16 -10.30 10.71 -2.64
C LYS A 16 -10.46 10.35 -4.11
N PHE A 17 -11.25 9.32 -4.39
CA PHE A 17 -11.47 8.79 -5.73
C PHE A 17 -12.97 8.59 -5.97
N ALA A 18 -13.42 8.82 -7.21
CA ALA A 18 -14.80 8.57 -7.64
C ALA A 18 -14.95 7.21 -8.36
N GLN A 19 -13.85 6.50 -8.56
CA GLN A 19 -13.75 5.22 -9.25
C GLN A 19 -12.67 4.37 -8.59
N ALA A 20 -12.60 3.10 -8.95
CA ALA A 20 -11.56 2.22 -8.45
C ALA A 20 -10.15 2.75 -8.74
N PHE A 21 -9.25 2.56 -7.78
CA PHE A 21 -7.86 2.98 -7.83
C PHE A 21 -6.95 1.87 -7.34
N GLU A 22 -5.65 2.04 -7.57
CA GLU A 22 -4.62 1.14 -7.10
C GLU A 22 -3.47 1.93 -6.49
N LEU A 23 -2.96 1.43 -5.36
CA LEU A 23 -1.73 1.89 -4.75
C LEU A 23 -0.69 0.78 -4.80
N GLU A 24 0.47 1.05 -5.39
CA GLU A 24 1.62 0.15 -5.32
C GLU A 24 2.68 0.75 -4.39
N ILE A 25 3.04 0.01 -3.34
CA ILE A 25 4.11 0.40 -2.41
C ILE A 25 5.28 -0.53 -2.68
N TRP A 26 6.32 0.03 -3.29
CA TRP A 26 7.52 -0.70 -3.64
C TRP A 26 8.43 -0.78 -2.43
N VAL A 27 8.82 -1.99 -2.06
CA VAL A 27 9.59 -2.24 -0.84
C VAL A 27 10.79 -3.14 -1.08
N LYS A 28 11.84 -2.93 -0.28
CA LYS A 28 12.94 -3.89 -0.14
C LYS A 28 12.69 -4.75 1.10
N THR A 29 12.81 -6.05 0.94
CA THR A 29 12.76 -7.04 2.01
C THR A 29 14.07 -7.84 2.09
N ASN A 30 14.21 -8.65 3.14
CA ASN A 30 15.29 -9.63 3.26
C ASN A 30 15.35 -10.67 2.13
N ALA A 31 14.26 -10.87 1.36
CA ALA A 31 14.20 -11.77 0.21
C ALA A 31 14.23 -11.06 -1.15
N GLY A 32 14.49 -9.74 -1.18
CA GLY A 32 14.53 -8.97 -2.42
C GLY A 32 13.40 -7.93 -2.50
N HIS A 33 13.09 -7.49 -3.73
CA HIS A 33 12.05 -6.48 -3.95
C HIS A 33 10.68 -7.11 -3.90
N ARG A 34 9.73 -6.45 -3.23
CA ARG A 34 8.31 -6.81 -3.22
C ARG A 34 7.47 -5.56 -3.54
N ILE A 35 6.24 -5.77 -4.00
CA ILE A 35 5.29 -4.71 -4.28
C ILE A 35 4.03 -5.02 -3.46
N ILE A 36 3.68 -4.16 -2.50
CA ILE A 36 2.38 -4.23 -1.84
C ILE A 36 1.39 -3.53 -2.75
N GLN A 37 0.41 -4.26 -3.27
CA GLN A 37 -0.61 -3.73 -4.17
C GLN A 37 -1.94 -3.68 -3.42
N LEU A 38 -2.47 -2.49 -3.23
CA LEU A 38 -3.78 -2.25 -2.63
C LEU A 38 -4.75 -1.85 -3.75
N ASN A 39 -5.76 -2.67 -4.00
CA ASN A 39 -6.64 -2.52 -5.16
C ASN A 39 -8.10 -2.39 -4.71
N SER A 40 -8.77 -1.30 -5.09
CA SER A 40 -10.15 -1.02 -4.67
C SER A 40 -11.23 -1.49 -5.65
N ARG A 41 -10.91 -2.42 -6.57
CA ARG A 41 -11.89 -3.01 -7.49
C ARG A 41 -12.65 -4.15 -6.81
N ASP A 42 -13.95 -4.23 -7.08
CA ASP A 42 -14.87 -5.22 -6.49
C ASP A 42 -14.47 -6.68 -6.74
N GLU A 43 -13.66 -6.95 -7.77
CA GLU A 43 -13.15 -8.29 -8.10
C GLU A 43 -12.06 -8.79 -7.13
N HIS A 44 -11.49 -7.89 -6.31
CA HIS A 44 -10.56 -8.26 -5.25
C HIS A 44 -11.28 -8.32 -3.90
N THR A 45 -11.32 -9.51 -3.30
CA THR A 45 -11.79 -9.67 -1.91
C THR A 45 -10.88 -8.88 -0.96
N ALA A 46 -11.39 -8.37 0.16
CA ALA A 46 -10.60 -7.69 1.20
C ALA A 46 -9.51 -8.56 1.88
N ALA A 47 -9.29 -9.78 1.39
CA ALA A 47 -8.17 -10.63 1.77
C ALA A 47 -6.89 -10.21 1.03
N CYS A 48 -5.77 -10.69 1.56
CA CYS A 48 -4.45 -10.52 0.97
C CYS A 48 -3.90 -11.86 0.47
N THR A 49 -3.19 -11.84 -0.65
CA THR A 49 -2.44 -12.98 -1.21
C THR A 49 -0.96 -12.64 -1.34
N ASP A 50 -0.12 -13.66 -1.20
CA ASP A 50 1.33 -13.56 -1.36
C ASP A 50 1.77 -14.29 -2.64
N ASP A 51 1.94 -13.55 -3.74
CA ASP A 51 2.41 -14.10 -5.02
C ASP A 51 3.54 -13.24 -5.61
N ALA A 52 4.78 -13.67 -5.38
CA ALA A 52 5.96 -12.86 -5.66
C ALA A 52 6.02 -12.41 -7.14
N PRO A 53 6.25 -11.10 -7.42
CA PRO A 53 6.76 -10.10 -6.49
C PRO A 53 5.69 -9.38 -5.64
N TYR A 54 4.41 -9.64 -5.88
CA TYR A 54 3.29 -8.91 -5.30
C TYR A 54 2.86 -9.47 -3.94
N ILE A 55 2.35 -8.57 -3.11
CA ILE A 55 1.48 -8.85 -1.97
C ILE A 55 0.20 -8.11 -2.31
N GLU A 56 -0.79 -8.81 -2.85
CA GLU A 56 -2.01 -8.21 -3.41
C GLU A 56 -3.11 -8.21 -2.35
N CYS A 57 -3.77 -7.09 -2.14
CA CYS A 57 -4.89 -6.98 -1.22
C CYS A 57 -6.03 -6.18 -1.82
N GLY A 58 -7.24 -6.70 -1.67
CA GLY A 58 -8.44 -5.93 -1.92
C GLY A 58 -8.62 -4.83 -0.86
N LEU A 59 -8.98 -3.65 -1.31
CA LEU A 59 -9.54 -2.59 -0.48
C LEU A 59 -11.07 -2.61 -0.60
N ASP A 60 -11.74 -2.05 0.40
CA ASP A 60 -13.20 -1.91 0.36
C ASP A 60 -13.63 -1.03 -0.84
N ALA A 61 -14.66 -1.48 -1.55
CA ALA A 61 -15.31 -0.70 -2.60
C ALA A 61 -15.85 0.63 -2.08
N ALA A 62 -16.20 0.72 -0.78
CA ALA A 62 -16.66 1.95 -0.15
C ALA A 62 -15.68 3.14 -0.27
N LEU A 63 -14.42 2.93 -0.68
CA LEU A 63 -13.42 3.97 -0.86
C LEU A 63 -13.55 4.79 -2.17
N HIS A 64 -14.45 4.42 -3.08
CA HIS A 64 -14.68 5.14 -4.33
C HIS A 64 -15.97 5.99 -4.32
N ASP A 65 -16.22 6.70 -3.22
CA ASP A 65 -17.43 7.50 -2.95
C ASP A 65 -17.25 9.01 -3.16
N GLU A 66 -16.11 9.45 -3.72
CA GLU A 66 -15.73 10.85 -3.84
C GLU A 66 -15.59 11.58 -2.48
N GLU A 67 -15.42 10.87 -1.38
CA GLU A 67 -15.06 11.44 -0.07
C GLU A 67 -13.59 11.20 0.27
N TRP A 68 -13.08 11.92 1.28
CA TRP A 68 -11.72 11.71 1.78
C TRP A 68 -11.69 10.53 2.75
N HIS A 69 -10.80 9.58 2.49
CA HIS A 69 -10.52 8.44 3.36
C HIS A 69 -9.03 8.38 3.69
N THR A 70 -8.70 7.97 4.91
CA THR A 70 -7.31 7.78 5.33
C THR A 70 -6.98 6.29 5.31
N LEU A 71 -6.03 5.90 4.47
CA LEU A 71 -5.42 4.57 4.52
C LEU A 71 -4.16 4.65 5.38
N SER A 72 -4.09 3.84 6.44
CA SER A 72 -2.93 3.83 7.32
C SER A 72 -2.62 2.44 7.84
N GLY A 73 -1.35 2.19 8.16
CA GLY A 73 -0.92 0.92 8.73
C GLY A 73 0.58 0.77 8.87
N ASN A 74 0.98 -0.24 9.64
CA ASN A 74 2.39 -0.62 9.79
C ASN A 74 2.78 -1.61 8.68
N LEU A 75 3.53 -1.12 7.70
CA LEU A 75 3.96 -1.92 6.54
C LEU A 75 4.87 -3.09 6.93
N ALA A 76 5.67 -2.96 7.99
CA ALA A 76 6.57 -4.04 8.42
C ALA A 76 5.79 -5.19 9.05
N ALA A 77 4.85 -4.88 9.95
CA ALA A 77 3.96 -5.87 10.55
C ALA A 77 3.11 -6.55 9.47
N PHE A 78 2.59 -5.77 8.53
CA PHE A 78 1.82 -6.27 7.40
C PHE A 78 2.61 -7.25 6.52
N VAL A 79 3.80 -6.86 6.03
CA VAL A 79 4.65 -7.74 5.21
C VAL A 79 5.06 -9.01 5.97
N SER A 80 5.34 -8.87 7.26
CA SER A 80 5.66 -10.03 8.11
C SER A 80 4.48 -10.97 8.28
N ALA A 81 3.25 -10.45 8.40
CA ALA A 81 2.06 -11.27 8.61
C ALA A 81 1.64 -12.04 7.36
N ILE A 82 1.77 -11.43 6.17
CA ILE A 82 1.31 -12.04 4.92
C ILE A 82 2.38 -12.95 4.31
N SER A 83 3.64 -12.51 4.27
CA SER A 83 4.71 -13.20 3.55
C SER A 83 5.78 -13.82 4.46
N GLY A 84 5.76 -13.53 5.77
CA GLY A 84 6.85 -13.91 6.69
C GLY A 84 8.17 -13.16 6.45
N LEU A 85 8.16 -12.13 5.60
CA LEU A 85 9.36 -11.39 5.21
C LEU A 85 9.64 -10.21 6.13
N THR A 86 10.90 -9.82 6.22
CA THR A 86 11.31 -8.62 6.96
C THR A 86 11.44 -7.44 6.02
N LEU A 87 10.62 -6.42 6.24
CA LEU A 87 10.70 -5.15 5.53
C LEU A 87 11.98 -4.40 5.93
N GLN A 88 12.79 -4.01 4.95
CA GLN A 88 14.03 -3.27 5.15
C GLN A 88 13.90 -1.80 4.73
N LYS A 89 13.04 -1.52 3.74
CA LYS A 89 12.94 -0.19 3.15
C LYS A 89 11.64 0.01 2.38
N VAL A 90 11.06 1.20 2.51
CA VAL A 90 10.04 1.71 1.57
C VAL A 90 10.76 2.53 0.49
N GLN A 91 10.55 2.17 -0.77
CA GLN A 91 11.26 2.77 -1.90
C GLN A 91 10.43 3.84 -2.60
N SER A 92 9.17 3.54 -2.90
CA SER A 92 8.26 4.46 -3.58
C SER A 92 6.80 4.05 -3.35
N ILE A 93 5.91 5.03 -3.54
CA ILE A 93 4.47 4.81 -3.65
C ILE A 93 4.06 5.24 -5.05
N ILE A 94 3.31 4.42 -5.75
CA ILE A 94 2.72 4.71 -7.07
C ILE A 94 1.21 4.69 -6.89
N VAL A 95 0.56 5.75 -7.37
CA VAL A 95 -0.90 5.90 -7.34
C VAL A 95 -1.40 5.78 -8.77
N ARG A 96 -2.36 4.88 -9.02
CA ARG A 96 -3.01 4.70 -10.31
C ARG A 96 -4.50 4.93 -10.18
N GLY A 97 -5.04 5.77 -11.06
CA GLY A 97 -6.45 6.13 -11.09
C GLY A 97 -6.65 7.63 -11.27
N ASN A 98 -7.91 8.05 -11.36
CA ASN A 98 -8.29 9.45 -11.47
C ASN A 98 -8.87 9.91 -10.13
N GLY A 99 -8.10 10.69 -9.37
CA GLY A 99 -8.52 11.16 -8.05
C GLY A 99 -7.49 12.09 -7.43
N ARG A 100 -7.57 12.21 -6.10
CA ARG A 100 -6.71 13.09 -5.30
C ARG A 100 -6.06 12.26 -4.20
N VAL A 101 -4.84 12.64 -3.88
CA VAL A 101 -4.11 12.14 -2.71
C VAL A 101 -3.55 13.32 -1.94
N ASP A 102 -3.50 13.21 -0.62
CA ASP A 102 -2.90 14.22 0.25
C ASP A 102 -2.29 13.57 1.51
N ASN A 103 -1.59 14.36 2.32
CA ASN A 103 -1.06 13.98 3.64
C ASN A 103 -0.27 12.66 3.65
N ILE A 104 0.49 12.41 2.59
CA ILE A 104 1.31 11.20 2.47
C ILE A 104 2.45 11.27 3.48
N THR A 105 2.46 10.35 4.43
CA THR A 105 3.47 10.29 5.48
C THR A 105 4.04 8.88 5.66
N LEU A 106 5.31 8.84 6.04
CA LEU A 106 5.99 7.64 6.53
C LEU A 106 6.64 8.00 7.86
N SER A 107 6.04 7.54 8.94
CA SER A 107 6.33 7.95 10.32
C SER A 107 6.92 6.80 11.15
N PRO A 108 7.69 7.12 12.22
CA PRO A 108 8.27 6.14 13.13
C PRO A 108 7.25 5.12 13.66
#